data_AF-A0A3N2KPY6-F1
#
_entry.id   AF-A0A3N2KPY6-F1
#
_cell.length_a   1.000
_cell.length_b   1.000
_cell.length_c   1.000
_cell.angle_alpha   90.00
_cell.angle_beta   90.00
_cell.angle_gamma   90.00
#
_symmetry.space_group_name_H-M   'P 1'
#
loop_
_entity.id
_entity.type
_entity.pdbx_description
1 polymer ?
#
loop_
_entity_poly.entity_id
_entity_poly.type
_entity_poly.pdbx_seq_one_letter_code
_entity_poly.pdbx_strand_id
1 'polypeptide(L)'
;MKRLFLLAVLCLCAFVSHAKISYQSINNIEGTNIVLIDKQAPSDIKITEAVLSNNGKKYIATQIRCNIINGVVIYRLKFKRLTVFKNCKVILMVNGKKEIVDIQKGMSVR
;
A
#
# COMPACT_ATOMS: atom_id res chain seq x y z
N MET A 1 -47.83 -7.76 15.10
CA MET A 1 -46.92 -7.69 13.93
C MET A 1 -46.22 -6.32 13.81
N LYS A 2 -45.53 -5.84 14.86
CA LYS A 2 -44.80 -4.54 14.82
C LYS A 2 -43.39 -4.60 15.41
N ARG A 3 -43.00 -5.73 16.02
CA ARG A 3 -41.71 -5.89 16.71
C ARG A 3 -40.63 -6.60 15.90
N LEU A 4 -40.97 -7.18 14.74
CA LEU A 4 -40.01 -7.86 13.85
C LEU A 4 -39.29 -6.91 12.88
N PHE A 5 -39.84 -5.73 12.60
CA PHE A 5 -39.21 -4.74 11.72
C PHE A 5 -38.07 -3.94 12.39
N LEU A 6 -38.02 -3.92 13.73
CA LEU A 6 -36.98 -3.20 14.48
C LEU A 6 -35.64 -3.93 14.53
N LEU A 7 -35.59 -5.25 14.27
CA LEU A 7 -34.33 -6.00 14.20
C LEU A 7 -33.63 -5.93 12.83
N ALA A 8 -34.35 -5.57 11.76
CA ALA A 8 -33.77 -5.54 10.41
C ALA A 8 -32.88 -4.30 10.15
N VAL A 9 -32.99 -3.27 10.98
CA VAL A 9 -32.29 -1.98 10.79
C VAL A 9 -30.89 -1.97 11.45
N LEU A 10 -30.57 -2.93 12.33
CA LEU A 10 -29.32 -2.90 13.11
C LEU A 10 -28.12 -3.61 12.46
N CYS A 11 -28.29 -4.26 11.30
CA CYS A 11 -27.24 -5.07 10.66
C CYS A 11 -26.57 -4.42 9.44
N LEU A 12 -26.76 -3.12 9.20
CA LEU A 12 -25.81 -2.36 8.36
C LEU A 12 -24.53 -2.09 9.17
N CYS A 13 -23.82 -3.15 9.53
CA CYS A 13 -22.39 -3.03 9.78
C CYS A 13 -21.79 -2.64 8.43
N ALA A 14 -21.59 -1.34 8.24
CA ALA A 14 -20.88 -0.79 7.10
C ALA A 14 -19.57 -1.58 6.96
N PHE A 15 -19.47 -2.40 5.92
CA PHE A 15 -18.20 -2.89 5.45
C PHE A 15 -17.44 -1.66 4.99
N VAL A 16 -16.67 -1.04 5.90
CA VAL A 16 -15.65 -0.08 5.51
C VAL A 16 -14.66 -0.91 4.72
N SER A 17 -14.80 -0.92 3.39
CA SER A 17 -13.79 -1.50 2.53
C SER A 17 -12.52 -0.69 2.75
N HIS A 18 -11.61 -1.22 3.57
CA HIS A 18 -10.31 -0.61 3.74
C HIS A 18 -9.61 -0.71 2.38
N ALA A 19 -9.42 0.44 1.73
CA ALA A 19 -8.76 0.54 0.44
C ALA A 19 -7.41 -0.17 0.50
N LYS A 20 -7.19 -1.15 -0.39
CA LYS A 20 -5.98 -1.97 -0.35
C LYS A 20 -4.94 -1.39 -1.29
N ILE A 21 -3.93 -0.74 -0.73
CA ILE A 21 -2.72 -0.36 -1.46
C ILE A 21 -2.16 -1.61 -2.16
N SER A 22 -1.91 -1.50 -3.46
CA SER A 22 -1.54 -2.61 -4.33
C SER A 22 -0.18 -2.37 -5.00
N TYR A 23 0.54 -3.46 -5.24
CA TYR A 23 1.78 -3.43 -6.02
C TYR A 23 1.49 -3.17 -7.49
N GLN A 24 2.25 -2.27 -8.11
CA GLN A 24 2.21 -2.04 -9.56
C GLN A 24 3.47 -2.54 -10.24
N SER A 25 4.64 -2.08 -9.81
CA SER A 25 5.89 -2.39 -10.51
C SER A 25 7.14 -2.25 -9.63
N ILE A 26 8.22 -2.86 -10.10
CA ILE A 26 9.57 -2.68 -9.59
C ILE A 26 10.54 -2.47 -10.75
N ASN A 27 11.47 -1.55 -10.57
CA ASN A 27 12.63 -1.37 -11.43
C ASN A 27 13.88 -1.28 -10.55
N ASN A 28 14.97 -1.93 -10.94
CA ASN A 28 16.22 -1.94 -10.18
C ASN A 28 17.39 -1.19 -10.88
N ILE A 29 17.07 -0.37 -11.89
CA ILE A 29 18.02 0.55 -12.54
C ILE A 29 18.23 1.77 -11.63
N GLU A 30 19.49 2.12 -11.36
CA GLU A 30 19.88 3.28 -10.53
C GLU A 30 19.26 3.33 -9.12
N GLY A 31 18.96 2.16 -8.57
CA GLY A 31 18.28 2.00 -7.28
C GLY A 31 17.11 1.05 -7.40
N THR A 32 16.58 0.61 -6.25
CA THR A 32 15.35 -0.17 -6.23
C THR A 32 14.18 0.80 -6.16
N ASN A 33 13.43 0.90 -7.25
CA ASN A 33 12.28 1.77 -7.41
C ASN A 33 11.02 0.91 -7.41
N ILE A 34 10.11 1.14 -6.46
CA ILE A 34 8.85 0.41 -6.33
C ILE A 34 7.70 1.40 -6.53
N VAL A 35 6.70 1.00 -7.30
CA VAL A 35 5.46 1.74 -7.49
C VAL A 35 4.30 0.98 -6.87
N LEU A 36 3.55 1.66 -6.01
CA LEU A 36 2.31 1.16 -5.41
C LEU A 36 1.15 2.09 -5.80
N ILE A 37 -0.04 1.53 -5.90
CA ILE A 37 -1.27 2.25 -6.24
C ILE A 37 -2.33 2.05 -5.18
N ASP A 38 -3.01 3.13 -4.81
CA ASP A 38 -4.30 3.12 -4.12
C ASP A 38 -5.38 3.78 -5.00
N LYS A 39 -6.43 3.02 -5.32
CA LYS A 39 -7.53 3.47 -6.18
C LYS A 39 -8.69 4.11 -5.42
N GLN A 40 -8.70 4.00 -4.09
CA GLN A 40 -9.80 4.46 -3.23
C GLN A 40 -9.29 5.35 -2.10
N ALA A 41 -8.10 5.91 -2.29
CA ALA A 41 -7.45 6.75 -1.31
C ALA A 41 -8.21 8.08 -1.11
N PRO A 42 -8.31 8.59 0.13
CA PRO A 42 -8.83 9.92 0.38
C PRO A 42 -7.98 11.00 -0.31
N SER A 43 -8.56 12.16 -0.55
CA SER A 43 -7.90 13.29 -1.23
C SER A 43 -6.70 13.86 -0.48
N ASP A 44 -6.63 13.66 0.84
CA ASP A 44 -5.50 14.05 1.69
C ASP A 44 -4.71 12.83 2.15
N ILE A 45 -3.52 12.66 1.58
CA ILE A 45 -2.59 11.57 1.90
C ILE A 45 -1.25 12.14 2.34
N LYS A 46 -0.89 11.83 3.57
CA LYS A 46 0.42 12.06 4.16
C LYS A 46 1.15 10.74 4.32
N ILE A 47 2.37 10.68 3.79
CA ILE A 47 3.28 9.54 3.99
C ILE A 47 4.47 10.05 4.77
N THR A 48 4.70 9.48 5.95
CA THR A 48 5.84 9.87 6.78
C THR A 48 7.00 8.92 6.62
N GLU A 49 6.74 7.65 6.31
CA GLU A 49 7.75 6.60 6.25
C GLU A 49 7.43 5.54 5.21
N ALA A 50 8.47 4.98 4.61
CA ALA A 50 8.40 3.82 3.75
C ALA A 50 9.63 2.92 3.97
N VAL A 51 9.39 1.63 4.18
CA VAL A 51 10.42 0.62 4.42
C VAL A 51 10.19 -0.59 3.53
N LEU A 52 11.21 -0.99 2.79
CA LEU A 52 11.25 -2.27 2.09
C LEU A 52 11.84 -3.33 3.01
N SER A 53 11.04 -4.32 3.38
CA SER A 53 11.51 -5.57 3.97
C SER A 53 11.85 -6.55 2.84
N ASN A 54 13.10 -6.98 2.76
CA ASN A 54 13.56 -7.94 1.77
C ASN A 54 14.50 -8.95 2.43
N ASN A 55 14.10 -10.22 2.38
CA ASN A 55 14.76 -11.36 3.01
C ASN A 55 15.08 -11.12 4.50
N GLY A 56 14.10 -10.58 5.25
CA GLY A 56 14.24 -10.25 6.67
C GLY A 56 15.02 -8.96 6.97
N LYS A 57 15.70 -8.37 5.98
CA LYS A 57 16.40 -7.08 6.13
C LYS A 57 15.48 -5.91 5.80
N LYS A 58 15.59 -4.81 6.55
CA LYS A 58 14.82 -3.58 6.34
C LYS A 58 15.66 -2.53 5.64
N TYR A 59 15.05 -1.86 4.68
CA TYR A 59 15.66 -0.79 3.89
C TYR A 59 14.73 0.42 3.90
N ILE A 60 15.16 1.52 4.50
CA ILE A 60 14.38 2.76 4.53
C ILE A 60 14.44 3.40 3.13
N ALA A 61 13.32 3.97 2.69
CA ALA A 61 13.26 4.69 1.43
C ALA A 61 14.16 5.94 1.49
N THR A 62 14.99 6.11 0.48
CA THR A 62 15.79 7.34 0.31
C THR A 62 14.97 8.45 -0.33
N GLN A 63 13.86 8.11 -0.97
CA GLN A 63 12.93 9.06 -1.56
C GLN A 63 11.51 8.49 -1.57
N ILE A 64 10.55 9.32 -1.21
CA ILE A 64 9.12 9.02 -1.25
C ILE A 64 8.47 10.11 -2.11
N ARG A 65 7.77 9.72 -3.17
CA ARG A 65 6.93 10.63 -3.96
C ARG A 65 5.50 10.11 -3.97
N CYS A 66 4.55 11.00 -3.76
CA CYS A 66 3.13 10.71 -3.78
C CYS A 66 2.45 11.65 -4.77
N ASN A 67 1.67 11.07 -5.68
CA ASN A 67 0.92 11.83 -6.68
C ASN A 67 -0.51 11.33 -6.69
N ILE A 68 -1.47 12.24 -6.78
CA ILE A 68 -2.89 11.91 -6.98
C ILE A 68 -3.24 12.24 -8.41
N ILE A 69 -3.70 11.26 -9.19
CA ILE A 69 -4.11 11.43 -10.58
C ILE A 69 -5.49 10.81 -10.73
N ASN A 70 -6.50 11.61 -11.06
CA ASN A 70 -7.88 11.16 -11.26
C ASN A 70 -8.43 10.29 -10.11
N GLY A 71 -8.17 10.68 -8.86
CA GLY A 71 -8.59 9.93 -7.67
C GLY A 71 -7.77 8.67 -7.36
N VAL A 72 -6.72 8.40 -8.14
CA VAL A 72 -5.79 7.30 -7.91
C VAL A 72 -4.49 7.85 -7.33
N VAL A 73 -4.09 7.33 -6.17
CA VAL A 73 -2.83 7.70 -5.53
C VAL A 73 -1.73 6.75 -5.97
N ILE A 74 -0.62 7.33 -6.40
CA ILE A 74 0.56 6.64 -6.89
C ILE A 74 1.73 6.94 -5.96
N TYR A 75 2.22 5.91 -5.30
CA TYR A 75 3.37 5.95 -4.42
C TYR A 75 4.61 5.49 -5.19
N ARG A 76 5.60 6.37 -5.37
CA ARG A 76 6.90 6.03 -5.96
C ARG A 76 7.96 6.08 -4.88
N LEU A 77 8.52 4.91 -4.58
CA LEU A 77 9.45 4.69 -3.48
C LEU A 77 10.81 4.32 -4.05
N LYS A 78 11.84 5.07 -3.68
CA LYS A 78 13.23 4.75 -4.04
C LYS A 78 13.97 4.23 -2.82
N PHE A 79 14.70 3.14 -3.00
CA PHE A 79 15.60 2.54 -2.04
C PHE A 79 16.99 2.41 -2.66
N LYS A 80 18.01 2.16 -1.82
CA LYS A 80 19.31 1.72 -2.33
C LYS A 80 19.15 0.49 -3.22
N ARG A 81 20.02 0.35 -4.21
CA ARG A 81 20.00 -0.79 -5.14
C ARG A 81 20.21 -2.10 -4.38
N LEU A 82 19.35 -3.07 -4.62
CA LEU A 82 19.43 -4.42 -4.04
C LEU A 82 19.73 -5.44 -5.13
N THR A 83 20.40 -6.53 -4.78
CA THR A 83 20.78 -7.59 -5.74
C THR A 83 19.94 -8.85 -5.59
N VAL A 84 19.20 -8.98 -4.49
CA VAL A 84 18.34 -10.13 -4.18
C VAL A 84 16.95 -9.62 -3.87
N PHE A 85 15.91 -10.31 -4.34
CA PHE A 85 14.51 -10.02 -4.04
C PHE A 85 13.83 -11.30 -3.57
N LYS A 86 13.64 -11.43 -2.25
CA LYS A 86 13.02 -12.61 -1.64
C LYS A 86 12.18 -12.18 -0.45
N ASN A 87 10.97 -12.72 -0.33
CA ASN A 87 10.04 -12.39 0.75
C ASN A 87 9.81 -10.87 0.89
N CYS A 88 9.67 -10.19 -0.24
CA CYS A 88 9.58 -8.73 -0.32
C CYS A 88 8.24 -8.19 0.18
N LYS A 89 8.28 -7.24 1.11
CA LYS A 89 7.12 -6.47 1.60
C LYS A 89 7.47 -4.99 1.68
N VAL A 90 6.57 -4.11 1.29
CA VAL A 90 6.67 -2.68 1.59
C VAL A 90 5.81 -2.38 2.81
N ILE A 91 6.35 -1.61 3.73
CA ILE A 91 5.67 -1.08 4.90
C ILE A 91 5.58 0.43 4.72
N LEU A 92 4.38 0.98 4.70
CA LEU A 92 4.11 2.41 4.60
C LEU A 92 3.49 2.92 5.89
N MET A 93 3.80 4.17 6.24
CA MET A 93 3.06 4.92 7.24
C MET A 93 2.20 5.98 6.53
N VAL A 94 0.92 5.67 6.34
CA VAL A 94 -0.05 6.51 5.61
C VAL A 94 -1.04 7.09 6.60
N ASN A 95 -1.10 8.42 6.71
CA ASN A 95 -1.97 9.14 7.65
C ASN A 95 -1.82 8.61 9.11
N GLY A 96 -0.60 8.26 9.51
CA GLY A 96 -0.29 7.70 10.83
C GLY A 96 -0.67 6.22 11.01
N LYS A 97 -1.20 5.55 9.97
CA LYS A 97 -1.51 4.12 9.97
C LYS A 97 -0.46 3.32 9.21
N LYS A 98 -0.11 2.17 9.77
CA LYS A 98 0.85 1.25 9.16
C LYS A 98 0.15 0.34 8.15
N GLU A 99 0.54 0.46 6.89
CA GLU A 99 0.06 -0.39 5.80
C GLU A 99 1.17 -1.33 5.34
N ILE A 100 0.85 -2.60 5.10
CA ILE A 100 1.82 -3.61 4.66
C ILE A 100 1.36 -4.19 3.33
N VAL A 101 2.20 -4.01 2.31
CA VAL A 101 1.95 -4.49 0.95
C VAL A 101 2.93 -5.63 0.65
N ASP A 102 2.38 -6.83 0.44
CA ASP A 102 3.16 -7.97 -0.08
C ASP A 102 3.40 -7.76 -1.58
N ILE A 103 4.65 -7.42 -1.92
CA ILE A 103 5.05 -7.15 -3.30
C ILE A 103 5.67 -8.39 -3.96
N GLN A 104 6.05 -9.41 -3.19
CA GLN A 104 6.65 -10.64 -3.72
C GLN A 104 5.69 -11.36 -4.68
N LYS A 105 4.40 -11.38 -4.33
CA LYS A 105 3.35 -12.00 -5.17
C LYS A 105 3.27 -11.35 -6.55
N GLY A 106 3.32 -10.02 -6.60
CA GLY A 106 3.26 -9.26 -7.85
C GLY A 106 4.54 -9.33 -8.69
N MET A 107 5.68 -9.68 -8.10
CA MET A 107 6.95 -9.87 -8.81
C MET A 107 7.05 -11.21 -9.52
N SER A 108 6.35 -12.23 -9.02
CA SER A 108 6.46 -13.62 -9.48
C SER A 108 5.55 -13.93 -10.68
N VAL A 109 4.65 -13.00 -11.03
CA VAL A 109 3.83 -13.09 -12.25
C VAL A 109 4.66 -12.55 -13.41
N ARG A 110 5.44 -13.42 -14.04
CA ARG A 110 6.07 -13.21 -15.34
C ARG A 110 5.98 -14.49 -16.15
#